data_AF-A0A7J8QLB6-F1
#
_entry.id   AF-A0A7J8QLB6-F1
#
_cell.length_a   1.000
_cell.length_b   1.000
_cell.length_c   1.000
_cell.angle_alpha   90.00
_cell.angle_beta   90.00
_cell.angle_gamma   90.00
#
_symmetry.space_group_name_H-M   'P 1'
#
loop_
_entity.id
_entity.type
_entity.pdbx_description
1 polymer ?
#
loop_
_entity_poly.entity_id
_entity_poly.type
_entity_poly.pdbx_seq_one_letter_code
_entity_poly.pdbx_strand_id
1 'polypeptide(L)' 'MEKYELVKDIGSGNFGVARLMRNKETKELVAMKYIDRGHK' A
#
# COMPACT_ATOMS: atom_id res chain seq x y z
N MET A 1 -5.17 -1.57 -8.10
CA MET A 1 -5.47 -1.69 -6.65
C MET A 1 -6.76 -2.47 -6.36
N GLU A 2 -7.53 -2.93 -7.35
CA GLU A 2 -8.83 -3.56 -7.10
C GLU A 2 -8.80 -4.83 -6.24
N LYS A 3 -7.69 -5.59 -6.25
CA LYS A 3 -7.50 -6.83 -5.47
C LYS A 3 -7.20 -6.61 -3.97
N TYR A 4 -6.86 -5.40 -3.58
CA TYR A 4 -6.42 -5.09 -2.22
C TYR A 4 -7.31 -4.01 -1.61
N GLU A 5 -7.69 -4.19 -0.36
CA GLU A 5 -8.40 -3.19 0.42
C GLU A 5 -7.44 -2.52 1.42
N LEU A 6 -7.56 -1.20 1.58
CA LEU A 6 -6.77 -0.45 2.56
C LEU A 6 -7.27 -0.78 3.97
N VAL A 7 -6.35 -1.19 4.83
CA VAL A 7 -6.65 -1.41 6.25
C VAL A 7 -6.27 -0.19 7.06
N LYS A 8 -5.01 0.25 6.92
CA LYS A 8 -4.48 1.46 7.57
C LYS A 8 -3.17 1.89 6.95
N ASP A 9 -2.83 3.17 7.08
CA ASP A 9 -1.48 3.64 6.84
C ASP A 9 -0.55 3.15 7.96
N ILE A 10 0.67 2.75 7.61
CA ILE A 10 1.65 2.20 8.56
C ILE A 10 3.00 2.93 8.54
N GLY A 11 3.18 3.88 7.64
CA GLY A 11 4.33 4.77 7.65
C GLY A 11 4.39 5.68 6.44
N SER A 12 5.03 6.83 6.62
CA SER A 12 5.34 7.78 5.54
C SER A 12 6.78 8.22 5.69
N GLY A 13 7.53 8.27 4.58
CA GLY A 13 8.90 8.78 4.58
C GLY A 13 9.25 9.41 3.23
N ASN A 14 10.47 9.95 3.13
CA ASN A 14 10.93 10.72 1.97
C ASN A 14 10.83 9.97 0.61
N PHE A 15 10.77 8.64 0.63
CA PHE A 15 10.75 7.79 -0.57
C PHE A 15 9.39 7.12 -0.84
N GLY A 16 8.34 7.53 -0.12
CA GLY A 16 7.00 7.00 -0.32
C GLY A 16 6.21 6.71 0.95
N VAL A 17 4.99 6.21 0.74
CA VAL A 17 4.04 5.89 1.80
C VAL A 17 3.84 4.38 1.87
N ALA A 18 3.95 3.80 3.06
CA ALA A 18 3.67 2.41 3.34
C ALA A 18 2.25 2.25 3.91
N ARG A 19 1.47 1.35 3.30
CA ARG A 19 0.10 1.04 3.72
C ARG A 19 -0.04 -0.44 4.02
N LEU A 20 -0.75 -0.77 5.10
CA LEU A 20 -1.22 -2.11 5.36
C LEU A 20 -2.47 -2.35 4.53
N MET A 21 -2.42 -3.38 3.71
CA MET A 21 -3.49 -3.78 2.81
C MET A 21 -3.92 -5.21 3.12
N ARG A 22 -5.16 -5.55 2.80
CA ARG A 22 -5.65 -6.93 2.84
C ARG A 22 -5.94 -7.41 1.42
N ASN A 23 -5.48 -8.60 1.07
CA ASN A 23 -5.87 -9.26 -0.16
C ASN A 23 -7.34 -9.68 -0.04
N LYS A 24 -8.19 -9.26 -0.98
CA LYS A 24 -9.64 -9.54 -0.91
C LYS A 24 -9.97 -11.03 -1.08
N GLU A 25 -9.14 -11.78 -1.81
CA GLU A 25 -9.32 -13.20 -2.08
C GLU A 25 -8.70 -14.06 -0.97
N THR A 26 -7.39 -13.89 -0.71
CA THR A 26 -6.67 -14.74 0.26
C THR A 26 -6.86 -14.31 1.71
N LYS A 27 -7.40 -13.11 1.94
CA LYS A 27 -7.54 -12.46 3.26
C LYS A 27 -6.22 -12.18 3.99
N GLU A 28 -5.09 -12.41 3.35
CA GLU A 28 -3.76 -12.14 3.91
C GLU A 28 -3.49 -10.63 4.03
N LEU A 29 -2.72 -10.27 5.06
CA LEU A 29 -2.25 -8.91 5.28
C LEU A 29 -0.89 -8.72 4.60
N VAL A 30 -0.76 -7.63 3.85
CA VAL A 30 0.47 -7.27 3.12
C VAL A 30 0.80 -5.80 3.33
N ALA A 31 2.09 -5.46 3.31
CA ALA A 31 2.55 -4.08 3.29
C ALA A 31 2.84 -3.64 1.85
N MET A 32 2.21 -2.55 1.40
CA MET A 32 2.44 -1.98 0.07
C MET A 32 3.12 -0.62 0.19
N LYS A 33 4.26 -0.44 -0.49
CA LYS A 33 5.00 0.82 -0.55
C LYS A 33 4.65 1.56 -1.84
N TYR A 34 4.01 2.71 -1.71
CA TYR A 34 3.70 3.62 -2.80
C TYR A 34 4.88 4.57 -3.01
N ILE A 35 5.51 4.49 -4.17
CA ILE A 35 6.65 5.33 -4.55
C ILE A 35 6.16 6.24 -5.67
N ASP A 36 6.18 7.55 -5.42
CA ASP A 36 5.88 8.54 -6.45
C ASP A 36 6.95 8.45 -7.55
N ARG A 37 6.51 8.37 -8.81
CA ARG A 37 7.42 8.29 -9.97
C ARG A 37 7.73 9.66 -10.57
N GLY A 38 7.16 10.73 -10.01
CA GLY A 38 7.29 12.08 -10.55
C GLY A 38 6.50 12.26 -11.85
N HIS A 39 6.48 13.50 -12.32
CA HIS A 39 5.93 13.84 -13.64
C HIS A 39 6.99 13.54 -14.72
N LYS A 40 6.53 12.95 -15.83
CA LYS A 40 7.36 12.64 -17.00
C LYS A 40 7.67 13.89 -17.80
#